data_AF-A0A1H3NLX0-F1
#
_entry.id   AF-A0A1H3NLX0-F1
#
_cell.length_a   1.000
_cell.length_b   1.000
_cell.length_c   1.000
_cell.angle_alpha   90.00
_cell.angle_beta   90.00
_cell.angle_gamma   90.00
#
_symmetry.space_group_name_H-M   'P 1'
#
loop_
_entity.id
_entity.type
_entity.pdbx_description
1 polymer ?
#
loop_
_entity_poly.entity_id
_entity_poly.type
_entity_poly.pdbx_seq_one_letter_code
_entity_poly.pdbx_strand_id
1 'polypeptide(L)'
;MRLVLAEHSGFCFGVQKAIEKAIEEMEKSKELKANIFALGPLIHNKQVVDDLQSRGLVISETIDEIENGSVIIRSHGVPKQIYKDIKKKSLHLVDTTCPFVKRIQKIVDQYHKNNYNIVIIGSALHPEVVGINGWCDHEGYVIQSLDEIEKIATDKPLCVVSQTTMPIPLFEKIVSALKKRHENMKVFNTICLATQDRQDAALELSQQVDAMIVIGGRHSSNTQKLVELCKRILPEDTYAIEQSSDLNQYNLSKHSLIGVTAGASTPNYIIQEVMQKIEHTYRKTTQIAIDGPAGAGKSTIAKKLAKDLNFLYIDTGAMYRAITYKLLINHIEVTAHKELVELLTSTNIRFEKGDILLDNEVVTHKIRSPEVTNNVSKVSAIKDVRMTLLDIQQEIASNNDIVMDGRDIGTRVLPTADLKIFLTASVEERAHRRYQELKEDPSFNLTLEDIKKSIEHRDYEDENRELDPLTPAKDAIFIDTTEMSINEVVEKIKENL
;
A
#
# COMPACT_ATOMS: atom_id res chain seq x y z
N MET A 1 9.70 9.26 -2.54
CA MET A 1 8.40 9.88 -2.25
C MET A 1 7.92 9.40 -0.89
N ARG A 2 7.40 10.28 -0.04
CA ARG A 2 6.87 9.96 1.29
C ARG A 2 5.36 10.21 1.32
N LEU A 3 4.61 9.29 1.90
CA LEU A 3 3.16 9.43 2.12
C LEU A 3 2.86 9.72 3.60
N VAL A 4 1.87 10.57 3.84
CA VAL A 4 1.36 10.86 5.18
C VAL A 4 -0.16 10.76 5.17
N LEU A 5 -0.73 9.90 6.01
CA LEU A 5 -2.17 9.79 6.17
C LEU A 5 -2.67 10.80 7.21
N ALA A 6 -3.74 11.52 6.91
CA ALA A 6 -4.39 12.41 7.86
C ALA A 6 -4.85 11.64 9.10
N GLU A 7 -4.59 12.19 10.29
CA GLU A 7 -4.92 11.58 11.59
C GLU A 7 -6.38 11.12 11.67
N HIS A 8 -7.28 11.89 11.08
CA HIS A 8 -8.68 11.54 10.91
C HIS A 8 -9.01 11.35 9.43
N SER A 9 -9.14 10.09 9.02
CA SER A 9 -9.47 9.70 7.65
C SER A 9 -10.34 8.44 7.62
N GLY A 10 -11.08 8.26 6.52
CA GLY A 10 -11.87 7.05 6.28
C GLY A 10 -13.08 6.92 7.21
N PHE A 11 -13.51 5.70 7.48
CA PHE A 11 -14.65 5.39 8.36
C PHE A 11 -14.57 6.07 9.73
N CYS A 12 -15.69 6.65 10.17
CA CYS A 12 -15.80 7.07 11.57
C CYS A 12 -15.91 5.84 12.48
N PHE A 13 -15.58 6.00 13.76
CA PHE A 13 -15.64 4.92 14.75
C PHE A 13 -16.99 4.18 14.76
N GLY A 14 -18.11 4.90 14.63
CA GLY A 14 -19.44 4.30 14.59
C GLY A 14 -19.68 3.43 13.36
N VAL A 15 -19.18 3.86 12.19
CA VAL A 15 -19.26 3.11 10.94
C VAL A 15 -18.34 1.90 10.97
N GLN A 16 -17.08 2.08 11.37
CA GLN A 16 -16.09 1.02 11.44
C GLN A 16 -16.61 -0.13 12.31
N LYS A 17 -17.06 0.18 13.53
CA LYS A 17 -17.61 -0.80 14.45
C LYS A 17 -18.84 -1.52 13.90
N ALA A 18 -19.66 -0.83 13.11
CA ALA A 18 -20.85 -1.43 12.50
C ALA A 18 -20.48 -2.43 11.40
N ILE A 19 -19.49 -2.08 10.57
CA ILE A 19 -18.99 -2.97 9.50
C ILE A 19 -18.26 -4.17 10.09
N GLU A 20 -17.34 -3.98 11.03
CA GLU A 20 -16.60 -5.07 11.69
C GLU A 20 -17.56 -6.07 12.34
N LYS A 21 -18.50 -5.57 13.14
CA LYS A 21 -19.50 -6.43 13.79
C LYS A 21 -20.44 -7.13 12.81
N ALA A 22 -20.76 -6.49 11.69
CA ALA A 22 -21.54 -7.14 10.64
C ALA A 22 -20.77 -8.29 10.00
N ILE A 23 -19.49 -8.08 9.66
CA ILE A 23 -18.62 -9.12 9.07
C ILE A 23 -18.46 -10.30 10.03
N GLU A 24 -18.14 -10.04 11.31
CA GLU A 24 -18.02 -11.08 12.33
C GLU A 24 -19.30 -11.93 12.46
N GLU A 25 -20.46 -11.29 12.40
CA GLU A 25 -21.74 -12.00 12.49
C GLU A 25 -22.05 -12.78 11.20
N MET A 26 -21.68 -12.24 10.04
CA MET A 26 -21.83 -12.93 8.77
C MET A 26 -21.00 -14.22 8.73
N GLU A 27 -19.78 -14.20 9.25
CA GLU A 27 -18.92 -15.38 9.37
C GLU A 27 -19.56 -16.46 10.24
N LYS A 28 -20.05 -16.09 11.44
CA LYS A 28 -20.79 -17.00 12.33
C LYS A 28 -22.05 -17.55 11.69
N SER A 29 -22.81 -16.70 11.00
CA SER A 29 -24.06 -17.11 10.33
C SER A 29 -23.78 -18.10 9.20
N LYS A 30 -22.63 -17.97 8.53
CA LYS A 30 -22.16 -18.91 7.51
C LYS A 30 -21.90 -20.30 8.08
N GLU A 31 -21.25 -20.39 9.24
CA GLU A 31 -21.00 -21.66 9.94
C GLU A 31 -22.32 -22.33 10.37
N LEU A 32 -23.29 -21.52 10.82
CA LEU A 32 -24.60 -21.98 11.27
C LEU A 32 -25.61 -22.20 10.13
N LYS A 33 -25.26 -21.90 8.88
CA LYS A 33 -26.17 -21.88 7.71
C LYS A 33 -27.44 -21.04 7.98
N ALA A 34 -27.29 -19.97 8.75
CA ALA A 34 -28.37 -19.07 9.11
C ALA A 34 -28.40 -17.86 8.16
N ASN A 35 -29.59 -17.37 7.85
CA ASN A 35 -29.75 -16.12 7.10
C ASN A 35 -29.40 -14.92 7.99
N ILE A 36 -28.81 -13.90 7.37
CA ILE A 36 -28.47 -12.65 8.05
C ILE A 36 -29.00 -11.46 7.25
N PHE A 37 -29.70 -10.59 7.97
CA PHE A 37 -30.40 -9.44 7.40
C PHE A 37 -29.89 -8.15 8.02
N ALA A 38 -29.87 -7.05 7.26
CA ALA A 38 -29.68 -5.69 7.77
C ALA A 38 -30.94 -4.87 7.55
N LEU A 39 -31.38 -4.14 8.58
CA LEU A 39 -32.51 -3.21 8.48
C LEU A 39 -32.06 -1.90 7.81
N GLY A 40 -32.28 -1.84 6.50
CA GLY A 40 -31.74 -0.84 5.59
C GLY A 40 -30.21 -0.95 5.39
N PRO A 41 -29.63 -0.11 4.52
CA PRO A 41 -28.19 -0.09 4.31
C PRO A 41 -27.43 0.24 5.61
N LEU A 42 -26.39 -0.54 5.93
CA LEU A 42 -25.57 -0.33 7.14
C LEU A 42 -24.88 1.04 7.13
N ILE A 43 -24.46 1.48 5.93
CA ILE A 43 -23.84 2.76 5.67
C ILE A 43 -24.24 3.29 4.28
N HIS A 44 -24.01 4.58 4.06
CA HIS A 44 -24.20 5.23 2.77
C HIS A 44 -22.93 5.12 1.89
N ASN A 45 -22.51 3.88 1.59
CA ASN A 45 -21.46 3.58 0.62
C ASN A 45 -21.88 2.37 -0.24
N LYS A 46 -22.12 2.59 -1.53
CA LYS A 46 -22.59 1.56 -2.45
C LYS A 46 -21.60 0.40 -2.61
N GLN A 47 -20.30 0.68 -2.76
CA GLN A 47 -19.28 -0.36 -2.94
C GLN A 47 -19.22 -1.32 -1.74
N VAL A 48 -19.27 -0.77 -0.52
CA VAL A 48 -19.25 -1.58 0.71
C VAL A 48 -20.55 -2.36 0.86
N VAL A 49 -21.69 -1.74 0.53
CA VAL A 49 -22.99 -2.40 0.58
C VAL A 49 -23.05 -3.56 -0.42
N ASP A 50 -22.63 -3.34 -1.67
CA ASP A 50 -22.61 -4.36 -2.72
C ASP A 50 -21.65 -5.52 -2.34
N ASP A 51 -20.48 -5.23 -1.75
CA ASP A 51 -19.55 -6.25 -1.23
C ASP A 51 -20.19 -7.11 -0.13
N LEU A 52 -20.83 -6.49 0.87
CA LEU A 52 -21.52 -7.22 1.93
C LEU A 52 -22.68 -8.09 1.39
N GLN A 53 -23.44 -7.58 0.42
CA GLN A 53 -24.51 -8.36 -0.22
C GLN A 53 -23.96 -9.57 -0.97
N SER A 54 -22.85 -9.40 -1.70
CA SER A 54 -22.18 -10.50 -2.40
C SER A 54 -21.67 -11.61 -1.46
N ARG A 55 -21.39 -11.25 -0.20
CA ARG A 55 -20.97 -12.17 0.86
C ARG A 55 -22.15 -12.82 1.61
N GLY A 56 -23.38 -12.45 1.28
CA GLY A 56 -24.60 -13.07 1.81
C GLY A 56 -25.44 -12.22 2.76
N LEU A 57 -25.11 -10.93 2.97
CA LEU A 57 -25.95 -10.03 3.74
C LEU A 57 -27.19 -9.61 2.94
N VAL A 58 -28.39 -9.85 3.46
CA VAL A 58 -29.64 -9.42 2.81
C VAL A 58 -30.09 -8.09 3.40
N ILE A 59 -30.38 -7.09 2.57
CA ILE A 59 -30.95 -5.82 3.04
C ILE A 59 -32.46 -5.94 2.99
N SER A 60 -33.13 -5.61 4.10
CA SER A 60 -34.58 -5.52 4.18
C SER A 60 -34.97 -4.15 4.74
N GLU A 61 -36.04 -3.57 4.21
CA GLU A 61 -36.54 -2.26 4.67
C GLU A 61 -37.41 -2.38 5.92
N THR A 62 -37.99 -3.56 6.18
CA THR A 62 -38.88 -3.79 7.33
C THR A 62 -38.57 -5.10 8.05
N ILE A 63 -38.73 -5.10 9.37
CA ILE A 63 -38.61 -6.31 10.18
C ILE A 63 -39.69 -7.35 9.85
N ASP A 64 -40.80 -6.94 9.22
CA ASP A 64 -41.93 -7.82 8.92
C ASP A 64 -41.57 -8.94 7.94
N GLU A 65 -40.68 -8.67 6.99
CA GLU A 65 -40.20 -9.61 5.97
C GLU A 65 -39.25 -10.68 6.52
N ILE A 66 -38.79 -10.54 7.77
CA ILE A 66 -37.79 -11.42 8.36
C ILE A 66 -38.49 -12.43 9.27
N GLU A 67 -38.38 -13.71 8.91
CA GLU A 67 -39.00 -14.82 9.65
C GLU A 67 -38.04 -15.51 10.62
N ASN A 68 -36.78 -15.67 10.25
CA ASN A 68 -35.76 -16.35 11.04
C ASN A 68 -34.35 -15.78 10.76
N GLY A 69 -33.39 -16.10 11.64
CA GLY A 69 -31.98 -15.72 11.48
C GLY A 69 -31.56 -14.51 12.32
N SER A 70 -30.45 -13.89 11.90
CA SER A 70 -29.86 -12.71 12.55
C SER A 70 -30.30 -11.42 11.88
N VAL A 71 -30.57 -10.38 12.68
CA VAL A 71 -30.93 -9.03 12.21
C VAL A 71 -29.96 -8.00 12.74
N ILE A 72 -29.31 -7.31 11.81
CA ILE A 72 -28.39 -6.22 12.08
C ILE A 72 -29.16 -4.89 12.07
N ILE A 73 -29.09 -4.16 13.17
CA ILE A 73 -29.54 -2.76 13.25
C ILE A 73 -28.38 -1.87 12.82
N ARG A 74 -28.59 -1.00 11.83
CA ARG A 74 -27.59 -0.05 11.31
C ARG A 74 -27.11 0.99 12.34
N SER A 75 -25.98 1.65 12.03
CA SER A 75 -25.32 2.63 12.91
C SER A 75 -26.20 3.82 13.34
N HIS A 76 -27.20 4.19 12.54
CA HIS A 76 -28.18 5.26 12.83
C HIS A 76 -29.23 4.86 13.88
N GLY A 77 -29.30 3.59 14.27
CA GLY A 77 -30.31 3.08 15.19
C GLY A 77 -31.71 2.96 14.58
N VAL A 78 -32.64 2.49 15.40
CA VAL A 78 -34.06 2.26 15.04
C VAL A 78 -34.98 2.62 16.22
N PRO A 79 -36.28 2.84 15.97
CA PRO A 79 -37.29 3.00 17.00
C PRO A 79 -37.28 1.88 18.04
N LYS A 80 -37.65 2.19 19.28
CA LYS A 80 -37.68 1.23 20.40
C LYS A 80 -38.60 0.05 20.14
N GLN A 81 -39.65 0.23 19.34
CA GLN A 81 -40.58 -0.82 18.95
C GLN A 81 -39.90 -1.94 18.17
N ILE A 82 -38.96 -1.62 17.26
CA ILE A 82 -38.24 -2.63 16.47
C ILE A 82 -37.47 -3.62 17.36
N TYR A 83 -36.88 -3.15 18.47
CA TYR A 83 -36.25 -4.05 19.44
C TYR A 83 -37.24 -5.02 20.09
N LYS A 84 -38.48 -4.58 20.35
CA LYS A 84 -39.53 -5.44 20.88
C LYS A 84 -39.99 -6.45 19.82
N ASP A 85 -40.09 -6.04 18.56
CA ASP A 85 -40.54 -6.89 17.45
C ASP A 85 -39.52 -7.98 17.14
N ILE A 86 -38.22 -7.65 17.10
CA ILE A 86 -37.12 -8.61 16.98
C ILE A 86 -37.19 -9.66 18.08
N LYS A 87 -37.40 -9.23 19.34
CA LYS A 87 -37.54 -10.14 20.49
C LYS A 87 -38.80 -11.01 20.37
N LYS A 88 -39.92 -10.45 19.93
CA LYS A 88 -41.20 -11.17 19.75
C LYS A 88 -41.09 -12.24 18.67
N LYS A 89 -40.33 -11.98 17.60
CA LYS A 89 -40.04 -12.93 16.53
C LYS A 89 -38.91 -13.92 16.84
N SER A 90 -38.30 -13.85 18.03
CA SER A 90 -37.17 -14.70 18.43
C SER A 90 -35.97 -14.62 17.46
N LEU A 91 -35.76 -13.45 16.85
CA LEU A 91 -34.65 -13.18 15.94
C LEU A 91 -33.38 -12.84 16.74
N HIS A 92 -32.21 -13.24 16.22
CA HIS A 92 -30.94 -12.90 16.85
C HIS A 92 -30.56 -11.44 16.55
N LEU A 93 -30.51 -10.60 17.59
CA LEU A 93 -30.26 -9.17 17.44
C LEU A 93 -28.76 -8.86 17.40
N VAL A 94 -28.33 -8.21 16.31
CA VAL A 94 -26.98 -7.64 16.17
C VAL A 94 -27.08 -6.12 16.10
N ASP A 95 -27.05 -5.49 17.26
CA ASP A 95 -27.16 -4.03 17.34
C ASP A 95 -25.81 -3.34 17.06
N THR A 96 -25.72 -2.65 15.92
CA THR A 96 -24.55 -1.85 15.51
C THR A 96 -24.74 -0.34 15.68
N THR A 97 -25.82 0.09 16.35
CA THR A 97 -26.11 1.52 16.59
C THR A 97 -24.91 2.21 17.24
N CYS A 98 -24.53 3.36 16.67
CA CYS A 98 -23.42 4.17 17.14
C CYS A 98 -23.61 4.53 18.64
N PRO A 99 -22.58 4.42 19.49
CA PRO A 99 -22.71 4.77 20.91
C PRO A 99 -23.18 6.20 21.18
N PHE A 100 -22.85 7.15 20.29
CA PHE A 100 -23.36 8.53 20.38
C PHE A 100 -24.89 8.57 20.15
N VAL A 101 -25.40 7.84 19.17
CA VAL A 101 -26.85 7.71 18.92
C VAL A 101 -27.55 7.01 20.07
N LYS A 102 -26.99 5.92 20.60
CA LYS A 102 -27.53 5.23 21.79
C LYS A 102 -27.62 6.15 23.01
N ARG A 103 -26.65 7.05 23.19
CA ARG A 103 -26.69 8.05 24.26
C ARG A 103 -27.90 8.97 24.10
N ILE A 104 -28.19 9.44 22.88
CA ILE A 104 -29.36 10.28 22.60
C ILE A 104 -30.66 9.52 22.91
N GLN A 105 -30.78 8.29 22.41
CA GLN A 105 -31.93 7.42 22.67
C GLN A 105 -32.20 7.22 24.18
N LYS A 106 -31.14 7.00 24.97
CA LYS A 106 -31.24 6.89 26.43
C LYS A 106 -31.69 8.18 27.10
N ILE A 107 -31.14 9.34 26.68
CA ILE A 107 -31.54 10.65 27.19
C ILE A 107 -33.03 10.88 26.91
N VAL A 108 -33.44 10.69 25.66
CA VAL A 108 -34.83 10.90 25.24
C VAL A 108 -35.81 10.00 25.98
N ASP A 109 -35.51 8.69 26.11
CA ASP A 109 -36.35 7.74 26.88
C ASP A 109 -36.44 8.10 28.36
N GLN A 110 -35.32 8.52 28.97
CA GLN A 110 -35.30 8.91 30.39
C GLN A 110 -36.12 10.17 30.65
N TYR A 111 -35.95 11.21 29.83
CA TYR A 111 -36.62 12.49 30.04
C TYR A 111 -38.11 12.43 29.67
N HIS A 112 -38.48 11.65 28.65
CA HIS A 112 -39.87 11.40 28.31
C HIS A 112 -40.62 10.72 29.47
N LYS A 113 -40.03 9.67 30.07
CA LYS A 113 -40.57 9.03 31.29
C LYS A 113 -40.68 9.98 32.49
N ASN A 114 -39.83 11.00 32.55
CA ASN A 114 -39.86 12.04 33.58
C ASN A 114 -40.78 13.21 33.21
N ASN A 115 -41.69 13.02 32.24
CA ASN A 115 -42.71 13.99 31.82
C ASN A 115 -42.14 15.29 31.21
N TYR A 116 -40.97 15.23 30.58
CA TYR A 116 -40.46 16.30 29.73
C TYR A 116 -40.97 16.15 28.31
N ASN A 117 -41.26 17.28 27.65
CA ASN A 117 -41.47 17.28 26.21
C ASN A 117 -40.11 17.29 25.50
N ILE A 118 -39.96 16.40 24.52
CA ILE A 118 -38.68 16.21 23.81
C ILE A 118 -38.64 17.12 22.59
N VAL A 119 -37.52 17.81 22.39
CA VAL A 119 -37.23 18.56 21.16
C VAL A 119 -35.99 17.97 20.52
N ILE A 120 -36.10 17.54 19.27
CA ILE A 120 -35.03 16.94 18.48
C ILE A 120 -34.68 17.93 17.36
N ILE A 121 -33.48 18.51 17.42
CA ILE A 121 -32.98 19.39 16.37
C ILE A 121 -32.36 18.51 15.27
N GLY A 122 -32.99 18.42 14.10
CA GLY A 122 -32.55 17.56 13.01
C GLY A 122 -33.58 17.43 11.90
N SER A 123 -33.26 16.61 10.89
CA SER A 123 -34.18 16.35 9.77
C SER A 123 -35.19 15.25 10.13
N ALA A 124 -36.48 15.56 10.06
CA ALA A 124 -37.57 14.65 10.45
C ALA A 124 -37.61 13.32 9.70
N LEU A 125 -37.13 13.30 8.45
CA LEU A 125 -37.09 12.08 7.63
C LEU A 125 -35.78 11.30 7.76
N HIS A 126 -34.79 11.82 8.49
CA HIS A 126 -33.50 11.16 8.62
C HIS A 126 -33.62 9.91 9.50
N PRO A 127 -33.04 8.75 9.10
CA PRO A 127 -33.07 7.50 9.86
C PRO A 127 -32.75 7.63 11.35
N GLU A 128 -31.70 8.41 11.66
CA GLU A 128 -31.28 8.66 13.05
C GLU A 128 -32.38 9.37 13.86
N VAL A 129 -33.03 10.39 13.28
CA VAL A 129 -34.05 11.19 13.97
C VAL A 129 -35.33 10.39 14.16
N VAL A 130 -35.74 9.61 13.15
CA VAL A 130 -36.84 8.63 13.28
C VAL A 130 -36.53 7.63 14.38
N GLY A 131 -35.28 7.13 14.41
CA GLY A 131 -34.78 6.23 15.42
C GLY A 131 -34.76 6.82 16.82
N ILE A 132 -34.43 8.11 16.99
CA ILE A 132 -34.45 8.81 18.29
C ILE A 132 -35.89 9.07 18.74
N ASN A 133 -36.75 9.60 17.87
CA ASN A 133 -38.12 9.95 18.21
C ASN A 133 -38.95 8.73 18.64
N GLY A 134 -38.64 7.55 18.07
CA GLY A 134 -39.23 6.28 18.50
C GLY A 134 -38.85 5.81 19.91
N TRP A 135 -38.01 6.54 20.66
CA TRP A 135 -37.70 6.28 22.07
C TRP A 135 -38.45 7.20 23.04
N CYS A 136 -39.21 8.17 22.52
CA CYS A 136 -40.19 8.95 23.26
C CYS A 136 -41.58 8.80 22.63
N ASP A 137 -41.93 7.57 22.26
CA ASP A 137 -43.24 7.19 21.70
C ASP A 137 -43.71 8.06 20.51
N HIS A 138 -42.76 8.58 19.72
CA HIS A 138 -42.99 9.49 18.59
C HIS A 138 -43.63 10.84 18.96
N GLU A 139 -43.61 11.23 20.24
CA GLU A 139 -44.18 12.48 20.75
C GLU A 139 -43.19 13.67 20.72
N GLY A 140 -41.96 13.46 20.25
CA GLY A 140 -40.94 14.52 20.18
C GLY A 140 -41.22 15.54 19.07
N TYR A 141 -41.01 16.83 19.38
CA TYR A 141 -41.01 17.90 18.39
C TYR A 141 -39.70 17.87 17.60
N VAL A 142 -39.79 17.58 16.30
CA VAL A 142 -38.62 17.64 15.41
C VAL A 142 -38.60 18.98 14.69
N ILE A 143 -37.48 19.71 14.80
CA ILE A 143 -37.29 21.00 14.15
C ILE A 143 -35.92 21.05 13.45
N GLN A 144 -35.84 21.72 12.28
CA GLN A 144 -34.58 21.87 11.55
C GLN A 144 -34.16 23.35 11.42
N SER A 145 -35.04 24.29 11.74
CA SER A 145 -34.84 25.72 11.54
C SER A 145 -35.45 26.58 12.65
N LEU A 146 -35.12 27.88 12.66
CA LEU A 146 -35.63 28.84 13.65
C LEU A 146 -37.14 29.08 13.52
N ASP A 147 -37.68 29.04 12.30
CA ASP A 147 -39.09 29.33 12.02
C ASP A 147 -40.02 28.24 12.58
N GLU A 148 -39.48 27.04 12.82
CA GLU A 148 -40.25 25.91 13.34
C GLU A 148 -40.38 25.90 14.85
N ILE A 149 -39.70 26.82 15.56
CA ILE A 149 -39.79 26.93 17.01
C ILE A 149 -41.22 27.24 17.46
N GLU A 150 -42.01 27.91 16.63
CA GLU A 150 -43.43 28.20 16.89
C GLU A 150 -44.31 26.96 16.99
N LYS A 151 -43.86 25.82 16.45
CA LYS A 151 -44.59 24.54 16.54
C LYS A 151 -44.54 23.93 17.96
N ILE A 152 -43.65 24.40 18.82
CA ILE A 152 -43.45 23.87 20.17
C ILE A 152 -44.44 24.56 21.13
N ALA A 153 -45.65 24.02 21.20
CA ALA A 153 -46.68 24.49 22.11
C ALA A 153 -46.78 23.57 23.33
N THR A 154 -46.08 23.93 24.42
CA THR A 154 -46.14 23.18 25.68
C THR A 154 -45.69 23.98 26.89
N ASP A 155 -46.34 23.71 28.03
CA ASP A 155 -45.96 24.23 29.35
C ASP A 155 -45.06 23.26 30.14
N LYS A 156 -44.86 22.05 29.60
CA LYS A 156 -43.97 21.04 30.22
C LYS A 156 -42.50 21.43 30.05
N PRO A 157 -41.61 21.02 30.97
CA PRO A 157 -40.19 21.27 30.81
C PRO A 157 -39.65 20.58 29.55
N LEU A 158 -38.69 21.20 28.89
CA LEU A 158 -38.14 20.70 27.62
C LEU A 158 -36.85 19.92 27.81
N CYS A 159 -36.70 18.82 27.06
CA CYS A 159 -35.41 18.15 26.86
C CYS A 159 -35.00 18.31 25.40
N VAL A 160 -33.95 19.08 25.14
CA VAL A 160 -33.45 19.41 23.81
C VAL A 160 -32.23 18.56 23.49
N VAL A 161 -32.29 17.80 22.40
CA VAL A 161 -31.18 17.03 21.83
C VAL A 161 -31.00 17.40 20.36
N SER A 162 -29.89 16.98 19.76
CA SER A 162 -29.56 17.21 18.35
C SER A 162 -29.23 15.91 17.63
N GLN A 163 -29.58 15.82 16.35
CA GLN A 163 -29.00 14.85 15.43
C GLN A 163 -27.46 15.02 15.41
N THR A 164 -26.74 13.90 15.35
CA THR A 164 -25.27 13.85 15.48
C THR A 164 -24.53 14.64 14.41
N THR A 165 -25.15 14.82 13.23
CA THR A 165 -24.55 15.49 12.07
C THR A 165 -24.97 16.96 11.90
N MET A 166 -25.66 17.55 12.88
CA MET A 166 -26.07 18.96 12.77
C MET A 166 -24.90 19.93 12.90
N PRO A 167 -24.90 21.05 12.14
CA PRO A 167 -23.92 22.11 12.34
C PRO A 167 -24.05 22.78 13.71
N ILE A 168 -22.94 22.86 14.46
CA ILE A 168 -22.88 23.50 15.78
C ILE A 168 -23.44 24.94 15.76
N PRO A 169 -23.09 25.82 14.80
CA PRO A 169 -23.60 27.19 14.80
C PRO A 169 -25.14 27.28 14.65
N LEU A 170 -25.75 26.32 13.96
CA LEU A 170 -27.20 26.27 13.82
C LEU A 170 -27.87 25.76 15.10
N PHE A 171 -27.30 24.73 15.72
CA PHE A 171 -27.75 24.22 17.02
C PHE A 171 -27.73 25.33 18.09
N GLU A 172 -26.65 26.08 18.19
CA GLU A 172 -26.52 27.19 19.16
C GLU A 172 -27.56 28.28 18.93
N LYS A 173 -27.82 28.65 17.66
CA LYS A 173 -28.86 29.64 17.30
C LYS A 173 -30.26 29.16 17.72
N ILE A 174 -30.61 27.91 17.43
CA ILE A 174 -31.92 27.33 17.79
C ILE A 174 -32.07 27.25 19.31
N VAL A 175 -31.06 26.76 20.04
CA VAL A 175 -31.07 26.72 21.50
C VAL A 175 -31.23 28.11 22.11
N SER A 176 -30.53 29.12 21.58
CA SER A 176 -30.66 30.51 22.02
C SER A 176 -32.09 31.05 21.84
N ALA A 177 -32.71 30.75 20.69
CA ALA A 177 -34.09 31.14 20.43
C ALA A 177 -35.10 30.41 21.32
N LEU A 178 -34.91 29.10 21.58
CA LEU A 178 -35.74 28.33 22.52
C LEU A 178 -35.66 28.91 23.94
N LYS A 179 -34.46 29.31 24.40
CA LYS A 179 -34.24 29.87 25.74
C LYS A 179 -35.01 31.17 25.99
N LYS A 180 -35.34 31.91 24.94
CA LYS A 180 -36.16 33.13 25.05
C LYS A 180 -37.65 32.83 25.28
N ARG A 181 -38.12 31.61 24.96
CA ARG A 181 -39.53 31.22 25.02
C ARG A 181 -39.85 30.22 26.13
N HIS A 182 -38.88 29.40 26.54
CA HIS A 182 -39.06 28.39 27.58
C HIS A 182 -37.95 28.50 28.63
N GLU A 183 -38.33 28.84 29.87
CA GLU A 183 -37.37 28.98 30.97
C GLU A 183 -36.88 27.64 31.53
N ASN A 184 -37.75 26.61 31.54
CA ASN A 184 -37.43 25.30 32.10
C ASN A 184 -37.04 24.29 31.01
N MET A 185 -35.75 24.24 30.68
CA MET A 185 -35.21 23.27 29.72
C MET A 185 -33.92 22.60 30.19
N LYS A 186 -33.67 21.40 29.69
CA LYS A 186 -32.38 20.71 29.71
C LYS A 186 -31.89 20.56 28.28
N VAL A 187 -30.70 21.06 28.01
CA VAL A 187 -30.09 21.02 26.67
C VAL A 187 -28.90 20.08 26.71
N PHE A 188 -28.89 19.12 25.79
CA PHE A 188 -27.78 18.21 25.56
C PHE A 188 -27.24 18.44 24.15
N ASN A 189 -26.02 18.97 24.06
CA ASN A 189 -25.29 18.97 22.80
C ASN A 189 -24.85 17.53 22.49
N THR A 190 -25.53 16.92 21.53
CA THR A 190 -25.32 15.52 21.12
C THR A 190 -24.71 15.40 19.71
N ILE A 191 -24.14 16.49 19.19
CA ILE A 191 -23.43 16.52 17.91
C ILE A 191 -22.12 15.73 18.01
N CYS A 192 -21.78 14.97 16.97
CA CYS A 192 -20.52 14.23 16.84
C CYS A 192 -19.54 15.03 15.97
N LEU A 193 -18.31 15.21 16.45
CA LEU A 193 -17.29 16.03 15.77
C LEU A 193 -16.54 15.29 14.65
N ALA A 194 -16.83 14.02 14.40
CA ALA A 194 -16.09 13.19 13.44
C ALA A 194 -15.99 13.80 12.02
N THR A 195 -16.98 14.59 11.58
CA THR A 195 -16.90 15.31 10.29
C THR A 195 -15.98 16.52 10.37
N GLN A 196 -16.02 17.27 11.48
CA GLN A 196 -15.17 18.43 11.70
C GLN A 196 -13.71 18.00 11.90
N ASP A 197 -13.46 16.99 12.74
CA ASP A 197 -12.13 16.44 13.00
C ASP A 197 -11.41 16.03 11.69
N ARG A 198 -12.16 15.46 10.71
CA ARG A 198 -11.64 15.13 9.37
C ARG A 198 -11.31 16.36 8.54
N GLN A 199 -12.15 17.40 8.60
CA GLN A 199 -11.92 18.64 7.88
C GLN A 199 -10.70 19.38 8.42
N ASP A 200 -10.57 19.43 9.74
CA ASP A 200 -9.44 20.04 10.44
C ASP A 200 -8.15 19.28 10.13
N ALA A 201 -8.15 17.93 10.25
CA ALA A 201 -6.98 17.12 9.90
C ALA A 201 -6.58 17.22 8.41
N ALA A 202 -7.56 17.27 7.50
CA ALA A 202 -7.26 17.45 6.07
C ALA A 202 -6.68 18.83 5.77
N LEU A 203 -7.21 19.88 6.41
CA LEU A 203 -6.71 21.25 6.25
C LEU A 203 -5.30 21.39 6.83
N GLU A 204 -5.07 20.90 8.04
CA GLU A 204 -3.75 20.90 8.68
C GLU A 204 -2.72 20.15 7.84
N LEU A 205 -3.06 18.95 7.37
CA LEU A 205 -2.16 18.17 6.52
C LEU A 205 -1.87 18.88 5.20
N SER A 206 -2.87 19.50 4.57
CA SER A 206 -2.70 20.20 3.30
C SER A 206 -1.70 21.37 3.37
N GLN A 207 -1.45 21.92 4.56
CA GLN A 207 -0.46 22.99 4.78
C GLN A 207 0.97 22.47 4.89
N GLN A 208 1.17 21.14 5.01
CA GLN A 208 2.45 20.51 5.31
C GLN A 208 2.97 19.63 4.18
N VAL A 209 2.26 19.51 3.05
CA VAL A 209 2.55 18.56 1.97
C VAL A 209 2.56 19.25 0.60
N ASP A 210 3.21 18.60 -0.38
CA ASP A 210 3.31 19.12 -1.76
C ASP A 210 2.04 18.83 -2.59
N ALA A 211 1.31 17.77 -2.22
CA ALA A 211 0.07 17.35 -2.85
C ALA A 211 -0.87 16.67 -1.86
N MET A 212 -2.17 16.73 -2.14
CA MET A 212 -3.21 16.02 -1.40
C MET A 212 -3.93 15.02 -2.30
N ILE A 213 -4.10 13.80 -1.81
CA ILE A 213 -4.99 12.80 -2.39
C ILE A 213 -6.21 12.65 -1.47
N VAL A 214 -7.39 12.92 -2.00
CA VAL A 214 -8.66 12.84 -1.28
C VAL A 214 -9.46 11.66 -1.81
N ILE A 215 -9.62 10.62 -0.99
CA ILE A 215 -10.23 9.35 -1.38
C ILE A 215 -11.71 9.31 -0.98
N GLY A 216 -12.60 9.13 -1.95
CA GLY A 216 -14.01 8.82 -1.73
C GLY A 216 -14.92 9.22 -2.88
N GLY A 217 -16.20 8.87 -2.76
CA GLY A 217 -17.18 9.05 -3.83
C GLY A 217 -17.29 10.49 -4.36
N ARG A 218 -17.38 10.65 -5.68
CA ARG A 218 -17.56 11.94 -6.38
C ARG A 218 -18.86 12.65 -5.99
N HIS A 219 -19.86 11.89 -5.56
CA HIS A 219 -21.15 12.42 -5.09
C HIS A 219 -21.26 12.52 -3.56
N SER A 220 -20.21 12.16 -2.81
CA SER A 220 -20.20 12.27 -1.35
C SER A 220 -19.99 13.72 -0.94
N SER A 221 -21.01 14.35 -0.35
CA SER A 221 -20.93 15.73 0.17
C SER A 221 -19.74 15.92 1.12
N ASN A 222 -19.51 14.97 2.03
CA ASN A 222 -18.35 15.03 2.94
C ASN A 222 -17.03 14.96 2.19
N THR A 223 -16.92 14.11 1.15
CA THR A 223 -15.71 14.00 0.35
C THR A 223 -15.46 15.25 -0.47
N GLN A 224 -16.49 15.78 -1.14
CA GLN A 224 -16.40 17.03 -1.90
C GLN A 224 -15.98 18.19 -1.00
N LYS A 225 -16.44 18.21 0.25
CA LYS A 225 -16.01 19.23 1.19
C LYS A 225 -14.52 19.16 1.53
N LEU A 226 -13.98 17.95 1.71
CA LEU A 226 -12.54 17.75 1.90
C LEU A 226 -11.75 18.20 0.66
N VAL A 227 -12.22 17.85 -0.54
CA VAL A 227 -11.60 18.30 -1.80
C VAL A 227 -11.57 19.83 -1.87
N GLU A 228 -12.69 20.50 -1.60
CA GLU A 228 -12.77 21.97 -1.57
C GLU A 228 -11.78 22.58 -0.58
N LEU A 229 -11.67 22.01 0.62
CA LEU A 229 -10.76 22.50 1.66
C LEU A 229 -9.30 22.37 1.24
N CYS A 230 -8.89 21.18 0.77
CA CYS A 230 -7.54 20.95 0.30
C CYS A 230 -7.19 21.85 -0.89
N LYS A 231 -8.12 22.03 -1.85
CA LYS A 231 -7.93 22.91 -3.02
C LYS A 231 -7.74 24.38 -2.68
N ARG A 232 -8.19 24.86 -1.51
CA ARG A 232 -7.92 26.23 -1.06
C ARG A 232 -6.43 26.45 -0.76
N ILE A 233 -5.72 25.39 -0.38
CA ILE A 233 -4.28 25.42 -0.08
C ILE A 233 -3.48 24.96 -1.30
N LEU A 234 -3.90 23.87 -1.95
CA LEU A 234 -3.22 23.21 -3.08
C LEU A 234 -4.16 23.08 -4.28
N PRO A 235 -4.40 24.16 -5.07
CA PRO A 235 -5.41 24.17 -6.13
C PRO A 235 -5.12 23.19 -7.27
N GLU A 236 -3.86 23.09 -7.70
CA GLU A 236 -3.41 22.25 -8.83
C GLU A 236 -2.89 20.87 -8.39
N ASP A 237 -2.65 20.70 -7.10
CA ASP A 237 -2.02 19.50 -6.51
C ASP A 237 -2.94 18.79 -5.50
N THR A 238 -4.26 19.00 -5.63
CA THR A 238 -5.29 18.21 -4.94
C THR A 238 -5.99 17.27 -5.91
N TYR A 239 -5.79 15.97 -5.70
CA TYR A 239 -6.31 14.88 -6.53
C TYR A 239 -7.48 14.17 -5.83
N ALA A 240 -8.66 14.16 -6.46
CA ALA A 240 -9.81 13.39 -5.98
C ALA A 240 -9.88 12.04 -6.70
N ILE A 241 -10.00 10.96 -5.94
CA ILE A 241 -10.08 9.59 -6.45
C ILE A 241 -11.11 8.77 -5.68
N GLU A 242 -11.69 7.77 -6.32
CA GLU A 242 -12.56 6.77 -5.69
C GLU A 242 -11.82 5.45 -5.43
N GLN A 243 -10.85 5.12 -6.28
CA GLN A 243 -10.13 3.84 -6.27
C GLN A 243 -8.69 3.97 -6.77
N SER A 244 -7.87 2.94 -6.56
CA SER A 244 -6.44 2.94 -6.92
C SER A 244 -6.19 3.09 -8.42
N SER A 245 -7.10 2.62 -9.28
CA SER A 245 -7.00 2.77 -10.75
C SER A 245 -7.07 4.21 -11.22
N ASP A 246 -7.75 5.09 -10.47
CA ASP A 246 -7.86 6.52 -10.79
C ASP A 246 -6.51 7.25 -10.70
N LEU A 247 -5.51 6.65 -10.02
CA LEU A 247 -4.15 7.22 -9.97
C LEU A 247 -3.47 7.27 -11.34
N ASN A 248 -3.87 6.42 -12.29
CA ASN A 248 -3.24 6.31 -13.60
C ASN A 248 -3.35 7.60 -14.43
N GLN A 249 -4.29 8.49 -14.11
CA GLN A 249 -4.49 9.75 -14.81
C GLN A 249 -3.60 10.90 -14.26
N TYR A 250 -2.85 10.66 -13.18
CA TYR A 250 -2.04 11.66 -12.50
C TYR A 250 -0.56 11.29 -12.51
N ASN A 251 0.30 12.27 -12.78
CA ASN A 251 1.73 12.13 -12.59
C ASN A 251 2.15 12.72 -11.24
N LEU A 252 2.44 11.83 -10.28
CA LEU A 252 2.81 12.21 -8.91
C LEU A 252 4.33 12.34 -8.72
N SER A 253 5.14 12.02 -9.75
CA SER A 253 6.62 12.00 -9.62
C SER A 253 7.24 13.32 -9.22
N LYS A 254 6.55 14.45 -9.45
CA LYS A 254 7.01 15.79 -9.09
C LYS A 254 6.88 16.11 -7.59
N HIS A 255 6.14 15.31 -6.81
CA HIS A 255 5.88 15.55 -5.40
C HIS A 255 6.79 14.68 -4.52
N SER A 256 7.40 15.30 -3.51
CA SER A 256 8.26 14.59 -2.57
C SER A 256 7.48 14.07 -1.37
N LEU A 257 6.50 14.85 -0.90
CA LEU A 257 5.62 14.55 0.23
C LEU A 257 4.15 14.69 -0.18
N ILE A 258 3.40 13.58 -0.11
CA ILE A 258 1.98 13.54 -0.47
C ILE A 258 1.15 13.23 0.78
N GLY A 259 0.18 14.09 1.05
CA GLY A 259 -0.84 13.86 2.06
C GLY A 259 -2.00 13.03 1.49
N VAL A 260 -2.50 12.09 2.28
CA VAL A 260 -3.64 11.26 1.94
C VAL A 260 -4.73 11.50 2.98
N THR A 261 -5.95 11.73 2.54
CA THR A 261 -7.14 11.77 3.41
C THR A 261 -8.29 11.03 2.73
N ALA A 262 -9.36 10.76 3.47
CA ALA A 262 -10.49 10.02 2.94
C ALA A 262 -11.80 10.43 3.61
N GLY A 263 -12.87 10.42 2.81
CA GLY A 263 -14.21 10.71 3.28
C GLY A 263 -14.70 9.74 4.37
N ALA A 264 -15.68 10.16 5.15
CA ALA A 264 -16.23 9.39 6.28
C ALA A 264 -16.84 8.02 5.88
N SER A 265 -17.13 7.84 4.59
CA SER A 265 -17.68 6.61 4.02
C SER A 265 -16.63 5.79 3.28
N THR A 266 -15.35 6.17 3.30
CA THR A 266 -14.29 5.44 2.59
C THR A 266 -13.66 4.41 3.54
N PRO A 267 -13.70 3.10 3.21
CA PRO A 267 -13.10 2.07 4.05
C PRO A 267 -11.57 2.10 4.02
N ASN A 268 -10.95 1.66 5.12
CA ASN A 268 -9.48 1.69 5.26
C ASN A 268 -8.76 0.86 4.20
N TYR A 269 -9.32 -0.27 3.74
CA TYR A 269 -8.67 -1.09 2.72
C TYR A 269 -8.47 -0.35 1.40
N ILE A 270 -9.37 0.56 0.99
CA ILE A 270 -9.19 1.39 -0.22
C ILE A 270 -8.06 2.40 0.00
N ILE A 271 -7.99 2.99 1.20
CA ILE A 271 -6.90 3.92 1.57
C ILE A 271 -5.56 3.20 1.46
N GLN A 272 -5.46 2.00 2.04
CA GLN A 272 -4.25 1.18 2.00
C GLN A 272 -3.89 0.77 0.57
N GLU A 273 -4.87 0.34 -0.24
CA GLU A 273 -4.65 -0.03 -1.64
C GLU A 273 -4.09 1.14 -2.47
N VAL A 274 -4.64 2.34 -2.29
CA VAL A 274 -4.14 3.57 -2.92
C VAL A 274 -2.70 3.86 -2.47
N MET A 275 -2.44 3.85 -1.17
CA MET A 275 -1.12 4.13 -0.62
C MET A 275 -0.07 3.13 -1.12
N GLN A 276 -0.39 1.83 -1.07
CA GLN A 276 0.49 0.77 -1.58
C GLN A 276 0.77 0.92 -3.07
N LYS A 277 -0.23 1.28 -3.87
CA LYS A 277 -0.03 1.50 -5.30
C LYS A 277 0.91 2.68 -5.57
N ILE A 278 0.77 3.78 -4.83
CA ILE A 278 1.66 4.95 -4.95
C ILE A 278 3.07 4.58 -4.50
N GLU A 279 3.21 3.92 -3.34
CA GLU A 279 4.50 3.44 -2.84
C GLU A 279 5.17 2.52 -3.85
N HIS A 280 4.45 1.57 -4.43
CA HIS A 280 4.99 0.65 -5.43
C HIS A 280 5.39 1.36 -6.72
N THR A 281 4.54 2.27 -7.22
CA THR A 281 4.75 2.95 -8.51
C THR A 281 5.88 3.99 -8.44
N TYR A 282 6.06 4.63 -7.29
CA TYR A 282 7.02 5.72 -7.10
C TYR A 282 8.09 5.40 -6.04
N ARG A 283 8.30 4.09 -5.76
CA ARG A 283 9.40 3.63 -4.90
C ARG A 283 10.71 4.07 -5.55
N LYS A 284 11.51 4.84 -4.82
CA LYS A 284 12.91 5.03 -5.19
C LYS A 284 13.67 3.77 -4.71
N THR A 285 14.14 2.96 -5.64
CA THR A 285 15.01 1.81 -5.30
C THR A 285 16.44 2.30 -5.16
N THR A 286 17.18 1.69 -4.23
CA THR A 286 18.60 1.93 -4.02
C THR A 286 19.40 0.96 -4.87
N GLN A 287 20.28 1.48 -5.71
CA GLN A 287 21.05 0.68 -6.65
C GLN A 287 22.54 0.80 -6.37
N ILE A 288 23.19 -0.34 -6.08
CA ILE A 288 24.63 -0.42 -5.84
C ILE A 288 25.27 -1.28 -6.94
N ALA A 289 26.18 -0.67 -7.70
CA ALA A 289 26.97 -1.34 -8.73
C ALA A 289 28.36 -1.70 -8.21
N ILE A 290 28.80 -2.95 -8.41
CA ILE A 290 30.15 -3.41 -8.03
C ILE A 290 30.86 -4.00 -9.26
N ASP A 291 31.78 -3.25 -9.83
CA ASP A 291 32.60 -3.65 -10.98
C ASP A 291 34.03 -3.99 -10.60
N GLY A 292 34.78 -4.58 -11.52
CA GLY A 292 36.20 -4.93 -11.34
C GLY A 292 36.64 -6.17 -12.10
N PRO A 293 37.95 -6.48 -12.11
CA PRO A 293 38.50 -7.62 -12.84
C PRO A 293 38.21 -8.97 -12.16
N ALA A 294 38.52 -10.07 -12.85
CA ALA A 294 38.30 -11.42 -12.32
C ALA A 294 39.17 -11.67 -11.09
N GLY A 295 38.63 -12.31 -10.04
CA GLY A 295 39.39 -12.62 -8.82
C GLY A 295 39.53 -11.46 -7.82
N ALA A 296 39.00 -10.27 -8.11
CA ALA A 296 38.99 -9.11 -7.19
C ALA A 296 38.02 -9.25 -5.99
N GLY A 297 37.36 -10.40 -5.79
CA GLY A 297 36.45 -10.64 -4.66
C GLY A 297 35.02 -10.10 -4.81
N LYS A 298 34.65 -9.54 -5.97
CA LYS A 298 33.35 -8.89 -6.23
C LYS A 298 32.14 -9.66 -5.74
N SER A 299 31.91 -10.87 -6.24
CA SER A 299 30.70 -11.63 -5.93
C SER A 299 30.62 -11.99 -4.45
N THR A 300 31.76 -12.19 -3.78
CA THR A 300 31.82 -12.44 -2.34
C THR A 300 31.44 -11.19 -1.54
N ILE A 301 32.02 -10.04 -1.90
CA ILE A 301 31.74 -8.75 -1.26
C ILE A 301 30.28 -8.33 -1.52
N ALA A 302 29.80 -8.43 -2.76
CA ALA A 302 28.45 -8.08 -3.17
C ALA A 302 27.38 -8.92 -2.46
N LYS A 303 27.58 -10.24 -2.37
CA LYS A 303 26.68 -11.12 -1.60
C LYS A 303 26.60 -10.74 -0.13
N LYS A 304 27.75 -10.46 0.49
CA LYS A 304 27.80 -10.08 1.90
C LYS A 304 27.12 -8.72 2.11
N LEU A 305 27.44 -7.72 1.28
CA LEU A 305 26.84 -6.39 1.35
C LEU A 305 25.32 -6.46 1.16
N ALA A 306 24.84 -7.19 0.16
CA ALA A 306 23.42 -7.37 -0.09
C ALA A 306 22.71 -8.01 1.11
N LYS A 307 23.33 -9.01 1.73
CA LYS A 307 22.80 -9.64 2.95
C LYS A 307 22.74 -8.66 4.12
N ASP A 308 23.79 -7.86 4.32
CA ASP A 308 23.87 -6.89 5.42
C ASP A 308 22.84 -5.75 5.26
N LEU A 309 22.54 -5.35 4.01
CA LEU A 309 21.56 -4.31 3.68
C LEU A 309 20.14 -4.84 3.44
N ASN A 310 19.95 -6.17 3.43
CA ASN A 310 18.71 -6.84 3.00
C ASN A 310 18.28 -6.44 1.56
N PHE A 311 19.24 -6.33 0.65
CA PHE A 311 19.04 -6.03 -0.77
C PHE A 311 19.04 -7.30 -1.61
N LEU A 312 18.44 -7.24 -2.80
CA LEU A 312 18.54 -8.30 -3.79
C LEU A 312 19.99 -8.34 -4.33
N TYR A 313 20.60 -9.52 -4.35
CA TYR A 313 21.91 -9.73 -4.96
C TYR A 313 21.77 -10.33 -6.36
N ILE A 314 22.37 -9.68 -7.37
CA ILE A 314 22.39 -10.17 -8.76
C ILE A 314 23.83 -10.38 -9.25
N ASP A 315 24.18 -11.63 -9.56
CA ASP A 315 25.39 -12.04 -10.28
C ASP A 315 25.12 -11.95 -11.79
N THR A 316 25.58 -10.88 -12.43
CA THR A 316 25.37 -10.73 -13.89
C THR A 316 26.11 -11.79 -14.69
N GLY A 317 27.26 -12.26 -14.21
CA GLY A 317 27.99 -13.36 -14.81
C GLY A 317 27.19 -14.66 -14.83
N ALA A 318 26.33 -14.90 -13.83
CA ALA A 318 25.43 -16.05 -13.82
C ALA A 318 24.37 -15.95 -14.92
N MET A 319 23.89 -14.75 -15.26
CA MET A 319 22.92 -14.54 -16.34
C MET A 319 23.53 -14.88 -17.70
N TYR A 320 24.74 -14.40 -17.99
CA TYR A 320 25.46 -14.76 -19.23
C TYR A 320 25.72 -16.27 -19.32
N ARG A 321 26.08 -16.90 -18.20
CA ARG A 321 26.25 -18.36 -18.14
C ARG A 321 24.92 -19.11 -18.33
N ALA A 322 23.80 -18.58 -17.85
CA ALA A 322 22.48 -19.18 -18.07
C ALA A 322 22.08 -19.15 -19.56
N ILE A 323 22.30 -18.04 -20.27
CA ILE A 323 22.10 -17.98 -21.72
C ILE A 323 23.04 -18.95 -22.44
N THR A 324 24.32 -18.98 -22.06
CA THR A 324 25.30 -19.93 -22.62
C THR A 324 24.83 -21.38 -22.45
N TYR A 325 24.38 -21.73 -21.24
CA TYR A 325 23.82 -23.05 -20.96
C TYR A 325 22.59 -23.34 -21.82
N LYS A 326 21.67 -22.38 -21.99
CA LYS A 326 20.49 -22.54 -22.84
C LYS A 326 20.85 -22.79 -24.31
N LEU A 327 21.85 -22.09 -24.84
CA LEU A 327 22.34 -22.29 -26.20
C LEU A 327 22.91 -23.71 -26.38
N LEU A 328 23.71 -24.17 -25.43
CA LEU A 328 24.34 -25.50 -25.47
C LEU A 328 23.30 -26.64 -25.47
N ILE A 329 22.30 -26.58 -24.58
CA ILE A 329 21.28 -27.64 -24.49
C ILE A 329 20.32 -27.66 -25.69
N ASN A 330 20.18 -26.54 -26.40
CA ASN A 330 19.36 -26.45 -27.62
C ASN A 330 20.20 -26.64 -28.89
N HIS A 331 21.52 -26.88 -28.76
CA HIS A 331 22.46 -27.03 -29.87
C HIS A 331 22.44 -25.86 -30.87
N ILE A 332 22.24 -24.63 -30.37
CA ILE A 332 22.21 -23.42 -31.19
C ILE A 332 23.61 -22.80 -31.24
N GLU A 333 24.16 -22.64 -32.44
CA GLU A 333 25.42 -21.95 -32.64
C GLU A 333 25.25 -20.42 -32.52
N VAL A 334 26.26 -19.74 -31.97
CA VAL A 334 26.27 -18.28 -31.80
C VAL A 334 26.20 -17.49 -33.12
N THR A 335 26.50 -18.14 -34.24
CA THR A 335 26.44 -17.60 -35.60
C THR A 335 25.02 -17.65 -36.20
N ALA A 336 24.13 -18.46 -35.63
CA ALA A 336 22.74 -18.63 -36.08
C ALA A 336 21.84 -17.51 -35.55
N HIS A 337 22.02 -16.29 -36.08
CA HIS A 337 21.39 -15.07 -35.55
C HIS A 337 19.85 -15.18 -35.37
N LYS A 338 19.13 -15.84 -36.28
CA LYS A 338 17.66 -15.95 -36.18
C LYS A 338 17.25 -16.81 -34.97
N GLU A 339 17.87 -17.98 -34.83
CA GLU A 339 17.59 -18.94 -33.75
C GLU A 339 18.01 -18.37 -32.38
N LEU A 340 19.13 -17.64 -32.34
CA LEU A 340 19.58 -16.92 -31.16
C LEU A 340 18.54 -15.88 -30.69
N VAL A 341 18.02 -15.05 -31.60
CA VAL A 341 17.01 -14.02 -31.24
C VAL A 341 15.70 -14.66 -30.77
N GLU A 342 15.24 -15.73 -31.41
CA GLU A 342 14.05 -16.47 -30.99
C GLU A 342 14.23 -17.11 -29.59
N LEU A 343 15.41 -17.68 -29.31
CA LEU A 343 15.75 -18.19 -28.00
C LEU A 343 15.79 -17.08 -26.94
N LEU A 344 16.43 -15.95 -27.23
CA LEU A 344 16.51 -14.82 -26.30
C LEU A 344 15.12 -14.27 -25.95
N THR A 345 14.25 -14.10 -26.95
CA THR A 345 12.88 -13.57 -26.78
C THR A 345 12.01 -14.50 -25.91
N SER A 346 12.24 -15.81 -25.99
CA SER A 346 11.49 -16.81 -25.22
C SER A 346 12.13 -17.16 -23.87
N THR A 347 13.23 -16.51 -23.50
CA THR A 347 13.97 -16.82 -22.27
C THR A 347 13.47 -16.02 -21.07
N ASN A 348 13.20 -16.72 -19.96
CA ASN A 348 12.92 -16.09 -18.69
C ASN A 348 14.02 -16.41 -17.67
N ILE A 349 14.65 -15.38 -17.10
CA ILE A 349 15.65 -15.52 -16.03
C ILE A 349 15.08 -14.91 -14.74
N ARG A 350 15.13 -15.66 -13.64
CA ARG A 350 14.71 -15.18 -12.31
C ARG A 350 15.75 -15.52 -11.25
N PHE A 351 15.72 -14.78 -10.16
CA PHE A 351 16.53 -15.03 -8.98
C PHE A 351 15.61 -15.27 -7.79
N GLU A 352 15.73 -16.44 -7.14
CA GLU A 352 14.92 -16.79 -5.96
C GLU A 352 15.81 -17.42 -4.89
N LYS A 353 15.79 -16.86 -3.66
CA LYS A 353 16.53 -17.39 -2.50
C LYS A 353 18.03 -17.68 -2.74
N GLY A 354 18.65 -16.94 -3.66
CA GLY A 354 20.07 -17.11 -4.03
C GLY A 354 20.32 -18.08 -5.19
N ASP A 355 19.28 -18.72 -5.71
CA ASP A 355 19.32 -19.54 -6.92
C ASP A 355 18.95 -18.74 -8.16
N ILE A 356 19.51 -19.15 -9.30
CA ILE A 356 19.13 -18.65 -10.63
C ILE A 356 18.24 -19.69 -11.32
N LEU A 357 17.08 -19.22 -11.78
CA LEU A 357 16.13 -20.01 -12.53
C LEU A 357 16.16 -19.57 -14.00
N LEU A 358 16.19 -20.55 -14.89
CA LEU A 358 16.09 -20.38 -16.33
C LEU A 358 14.84 -21.13 -16.80
N ASP A 359 13.86 -20.41 -17.33
CA ASP A 359 12.55 -20.95 -17.74
C ASP A 359 11.87 -21.80 -16.65
N ASN A 360 11.95 -21.31 -15.40
CA ASN A 360 11.47 -21.96 -14.16
C ASN A 360 12.28 -23.19 -13.69
N GLU A 361 13.39 -23.55 -14.34
CA GLU A 361 14.31 -24.57 -13.83
C GLU A 361 15.46 -23.95 -13.04
N VAL A 362 15.77 -24.49 -11.86
CA VAL A 362 16.97 -24.10 -11.11
C VAL A 362 18.22 -24.58 -11.87
N VAL A 363 19.06 -23.64 -12.31
CA VAL A 363 20.28 -23.92 -13.10
C VAL A 363 21.58 -23.54 -12.39
N THR A 364 21.52 -23.09 -11.13
CA THR A 364 22.67 -22.59 -10.33
C THR A 364 23.94 -23.43 -10.45
N HIS A 365 23.83 -24.76 -10.38
CA HIS A 365 24.99 -25.65 -10.53
C HIS A 365 25.32 -25.96 -11.99
N LYS A 366 24.31 -26.11 -12.85
CA LYS A 366 24.46 -26.47 -14.28
C LYS A 366 25.25 -25.40 -15.05
N ILE A 367 25.02 -24.13 -14.74
CA ILE A 367 25.70 -22.99 -15.39
C ILE A 367 27.19 -22.87 -15.02
N ARG A 368 27.69 -23.67 -14.06
CA ARG A 368 29.11 -23.69 -13.66
C ARG A 368 29.88 -24.85 -14.28
N SER A 369 29.29 -25.58 -15.23
CA SER A 369 29.98 -26.67 -15.91
C SER A 369 31.22 -26.17 -16.67
N PRO A 370 32.24 -27.03 -16.89
CA PRO A 370 33.39 -26.68 -17.71
C PRO A 370 33.00 -26.21 -19.11
N GLU A 371 31.99 -26.85 -19.71
CA GLU A 371 31.50 -26.52 -21.05
C GLU A 371 30.93 -25.09 -21.12
N VAL A 372 30.11 -24.70 -20.14
CA VAL A 372 29.59 -23.32 -20.05
C VAL A 372 30.72 -22.33 -19.79
N THR A 373 31.63 -22.67 -18.88
CA THR A 373 32.76 -21.81 -18.51
C THR A 373 33.67 -21.53 -19.70
N ASN A 374 33.89 -22.51 -20.59
CA ASN A 374 34.73 -22.37 -21.77
C ASN A 374 34.06 -21.58 -22.91
N ASN A 375 32.73 -21.48 -22.92
CA ASN A 375 31.98 -20.82 -23.99
C ASN A 375 31.40 -19.44 -23.61
N VAL A 376 31.27 -19.13 -22.31
CA VAL A 376 30.59 -17.91 -21.86
C VAL A 376 31.22 -16.63 -22.41
N SER A 377 32.55 -16.55 -22.53
CA SER A 377 33.21 -15.34 -23.04
C SER A 377 32.78 -15.02 -24.47
N LYS A 378 32.66 -16.03 -25.33
CA LYS A 378 32.20 -15.88 -26.72
C LYS A 378 30.75 -15.41 -26.77
N VAL A 379 29.89 -16.00 -25.93
CA VAL A 379 28.47 -15.65 -25.86
C VAL A 379 28.27 -14.23 -25.31
N SER A 380 29.03 -13.84 -24.28
CA SER A 380 28.92 -12.51 -23.65
C SER A 380 29.41 -11.35 -24.53
N ALA A 381 30.15 -11.65 -25.60
CA ALA A 381 30.59 -10.67 -26.58
C ALA A 381 29.52 -10.37 -27.65
N ILE A 382 28.45 -11.17 -27.73
CA ILE A 382 27.41 -11.02 -28.76
C ILE A 382 26.47 -9.87 -28.40
N LYS A 383 26.30 -8.92 -29.33
CA LYS A 383 25.49 -7.72 -29.14
C LYS A 383 24.05 -8.02 -28.69
N ASP A 384 23.36 -8.95 -29.36
CA ASP A 384 21.95 -9.25 -29.05
C ASP A 384 21.79 -9.83 -27.64
N VAL A 385 22.71 -10.72 -27.23
CA VAL A 385 22.73 -11.27 -25.86
C VAL A 385 22.90 -10.15 -24.83
N ARG A 386 23.84 -9.22 -25.07
CA ARG A 386 24.09 -8.09 -24.16
C ARG A 386 22.88 -7.18 -24.05
N MET A 387 22.25 -6.84 -25.17
CA MET A 387 21.06 -5.98 -25.17
C MET A 387 19.88 -6.62 -24.45
N THR A 388 19.60 -7.91 -24.69
CA THR A 388 18.53 -8.63 -23.98
C THR A 388 18.80 -8.69 -22.48
N LEU A 389 20.04 -9.01 -22.07
CA LEU A 389 20.37 -9.08 -20.65
C LEU A 389 20.38 -7.70 -19.98
N LEU A 390 20.75 -6.63 -20.69
CA LEU A 390 20.67 -5.26 -20.21
C LEU A 390 19.22 -4.89 -19.84
N ASP A 391 18.26 -5.18 -20.72
CA ASP A 391 16.85 -4.91 -20.46
C ASP A 391 16.36 -5.64 -19.20
N ILE A 392 16.68 -6.94 -19.07
CA ILE A 392 16.32 -7.75 -17.90
C ILE A 392 16.98 -7.21 -16.62
N GLN A 393 18.27 -6.84 -16.69
CA GLN A 393 19.00 -6.30 -15.54
C GLN A 393 18.40 -4.98 -15.04
N GLN A 394 18.06 -4.07 -15.96
CA GLN A 394 17.47 -2.78 -15.64
C GLN A 394 16.05 -2.93 -15.08
N GLU A 395 15.24 -3.84 -15.63
CA GLU A 395 13.91 -4.15 -15.11
C GLU A 395 13.97 -4.70 -13.67
N ILE A 396 14.92 -5.61 -13.38
CA ILE A 396 15.10 -6.13 -12.02
C ILE A 396 15.50 -4.98 -11.07
N ALA A 397 16.42 -4.11 -11.49
CA ALA A 397 16.93 -3.01 -10.67
C ALA A 397 15.91 -1.88 -10.42
N SER A 398 14.97 -1.63 -11.35
CA SER A 398 13.93 -0.61 -11.18
C SER A 398 12.89 -1.00 -10.12
N ASN A 399 12.78 -2.30 -9.81
CA ASN A 399 11.75 -2.83 -8.92
C ASN A 399 12.29 -3.25 -7.53
N ASN A 400 13.61 -3.28 -7.34
CA ASN A 400 14.23 -3.80 -6.13
C ASN A 400 15.41 -2.93 -5.66
N ASP A 401 15.57 -2.80 -4.34
CA ASP A 401 16.85 -2.38 -3.77
C ASP A 401 17.88 -3.48 -4.05
N ILE A 402 18.99 -3.15 -4.71
CA ILE A 402 19.84 -4.12 -5.37
C ILE A 402 21.33 -3.85 -5.19
N VAL A 403 22.09 -4.94 -5.04
CA VAL A 403 23.55 -4.97 -5.24
C VAL A 403 23.82 -5.86 -6.45
N MET A 404 24.37 -5.28 -7.51
CA MET A 404 24.64 -5.97 -8.76
C MET A 404 26.15 -5.97 -9.05
N ASP A 405 26.74 -7.15 -9.24
CA ASP A 405 28.16 -7.29 -9.57
C ASP A 405 28.42 -7.73 -11.00
N GLY A 406 29.48 -7.18 -11.60
CA GLY A 406 29.84 -7.43 -12.99
C GLY A 406 31.13 -6.74 -13.42
N ARG A 407 31.19 -6.37 -14.71
CA ARG A 407 32.35 -5.71 -15.33
C ARG A 407 32.04 -4.33 -15.91
N ASP A 408 30.76 -4.05 -16.11
CA ASP A 408 30.23 -2.88 -16.81
C ASP A 408 28.89 -2.42 -16.19
N ILE A 409 28.68 -2.72 -14.91
CA ILE A 409 27.44 -2.41 -14.21
C ILE A 409 27.30 -0.90 -14.04
N GLY A 410 28.28 -0.22 -13.45
CA GLY A 410 28.24 1.20 -13.18
C GLY A 410 28.40 2.09 -14.43
N THR A 411 28.91 1.54 -15.54
CA THR A 411 29.08 2.27 -16.81
C THR A 411 27.93 2.09 -17.77
N ARG A 412 27.35 0.88 -17.86
CA ARG A 412 26.35 0.53 -18.86
C ARG A 412 25.01 0.15 -18.27
N VAL A 413 24.98 -0.76 -17.30
CA VAL A 413 23.74 -1.35 -16.79
C VAL A 413 22.98 -0.36 -15.89
N LEU A 414 23.68 0.18 -14.90
CA LEU A 414 23.19 1.11 -13.89
C LEU A 414 24.05 2.40 -13.90
N PRO A 415 24.03 3.19 -15.00
CA PRO A 415 24.83 4.42 -15.12
C PRO A 415 24.37 5.51 -14.14
N THR A 416 23.22 5.34 -13.50
CA THR A 416 22.66 6.24 -12.48
C THR A 416 22.53 5.57 -11.11
N ALA A 417 23.26 4.47 -10.87
CA ALA A 417 23.29 3.82 -9.55
C ALA A 417 23.66 4.82 -8.44
N ASP A 418 23.01 4.72 -7.28
CA ASP A 418 23.26 5.59 -6.12
C ASP A 418 24.70 5.43 -5.59
N LEU A 419 25.28 4.23 -5.74
CA LEU A 419 26.68 3.95 -5.41
C LEU A 419 27.33 3.04 -6.46
N LYS A 420 28.51 3.41 -6.93
CA LYS A 420 29.32 2.62 -7.87
C LYS A 420 30.68 2.35 -7.25
N ILE A 421 31.03 1.08 -7.12
CA ILE A 421 32.31 0.63 -6.59
C ILE A 421 33.08 -0.06 -7.70
N PHE A 422 34.36 0.27 -7.84
CA PHE A 422 35.29 -0.47 -8.67
C PHE A 422 36.31 -1.18 -7.76
N LEU A 423 36.16 -2.50 -7.63
CA LEU A 423 37.07 -3.33 -6.86
C LEU A 423 38.28 -3.70 -7.71
N THR A 424 39.48 -3.59 -7.13
CA THR A 424 40.72 -4.06 -7.76
C THR A 424 41.55 -4.88 -6.78
N ALA A 425 42.55 -5.58 -7.31
CA ALA A 425 43.62 -6.23 -6.56
C ALA A 425 44.78 -6.52 -7.52
N SER A 426 45.98 -6.67 -6.98
CA SER A 426 47.15 -7.09 -7.77
C SER A 426 46.87 -8.40 -8.49
N VAL A 427 47.41 -8.55 -9.70
CA VAL A 427 47.23 -9.77 -10.52
C VAL A 427 47.77 -10.98 -9.74
N GLU A 428 48.87 -10.82 -9.03
CA GLU A 428 49.50 -11.82 -8.17
C GLU A 428 48.54 -12.33 -7.10
N GLU A 429 47.87 -11.41 -6.39
CA GLU A 429 46.94 -11.77 -5.32
C GLU A 429 45.68 -12.44 -5.89
N ARG A 430 45.17 -11.96 -7.02
CA ARG A 430 44.01 -12.58 -7.70
C ARG A 430 44.35 -13.99 -8.19
N ALA A 431 45.54 -14.19 -8.73
CA ALA A 431 46.05 -15.51 -9.12
C ALA A 431 46.23 -16.42 -7.89
N HIS A 432 46.76 -15.89 -6.79
CA HIS A 432 46.92 -16.66 -5.55
C HIS A 432 45.58 -17.13 -4.99
N ARG A 433 44.58 -16.23 -4.86
CA ARG A 433 43.22 -16.57 -4.43
C ARG A 433 42.61 -17.65 -5.30
N ARG A 434 42.71 -17.50 -6.63
CA ARG A 434 42.17 -18.46 -7.58
C ARG A 434 42.89 -19.81 -7.51
N TYR A 435 44.20 -19.81 -7.29
CA TYR A 435 44.97 -21.03 -7.08
C TYR A 435 44.51 -21.78 -5.83
N GLN A 436 44.28 -21.08 -4.71
CA GLN A 436 43.76 -21.70 -3.48
C GLN A 436 42.36 -22.28 -3.68
N GLU A 437 41.46 -21.58 -4.39
CA GLU A 437 40.12 -22.08 -4.72
C GLU A 437 40.17 -23.40 -5.52
N LEU A 438 41.12 -23.54 -6.43
CA LEU A 438 41.21 -24.68 -7.34
C LEU A 438 42.05 -25.84 -6.78
N LYS A 439 42.94 -25.58 -5.82
CA LYS A 439 43.83 -26.59 -5.23
C LYS A 439 43.07 -27.72 -4.50
N GLU A 440 41.84 -27.46 -4.10
CA GLU A 440 40.97 -28.46 -3.46
C GLU A 440 40.37 -29.47 -4.46
N ASP A 441 40.47 -29.20 -5.77
CA ASP A 441 40.00 -30.11 -6.82
C ASP A 441 41.06 -31.19 -7.13
N PRO A 442 40.73 -32.49 -6.98
CA PRO A 442 41.66 -33.60 -7.28
C PRO A 442 42.16 -33.64 -8.73
N SER A 443 41.48 -32.96 -9.65
CA SER A 443 41.83 -32.88 -11.08
C SER A 443 42.71 -31.67 -11.43
N PHE A 444 43.06 -30.83 -10.45
CA PHE A 444 43.81 -29.60 -10.66
C PHE A 444 45.30 -29.87 -10.94
N ASN A 445 45.78 -29.39 -12.10
CA ASN A 445 47.17 -29.59 -12.56
C ASN A 445 47.87 -28.30 -13.05
N LEU A 446 47.27 -27.12 -12.83
CA LEU A 446 47.81 -25.85 -13.30
C LEU A 446 48.77 -25.23 -12.28
N THR A 447 49.82 -24.57 -12.77
CA THR A 447 50.71 -23.79 -11.90
C THR A 447 50.12 -22.42 -11.57
N LEU A 448 50.61 -21.77 -10.51
CA LEU A 448 50.24 -20.38 -10.19
C LEU A 448 50.51 -19.44 -11.37
N GLU A 449 51.59 -19.68 -12.13
CA GLU A 449 51.97 -18.90 -13.30
C GLU A 449 50.98 -19.09 -14.47
N ASP A 450 50.48 -20.31 -14.67
CA ASP A 450 49.45 -20.58 -15.69
C ASP A 450 48.13 -19.86 -15.36
N ILE A 451 47.73 -19.86 -14.07
CA ILE A 451 46.56 -19.11 -13.60
C ILE A 451 46.78 -17.61 -13.80
N LYS A 452 47.97 -17.10 -13.44
CA LYS A 452 48.31 -15.67 -13.59
C LYS A 452 48.13 -15.23 -15.06
N LYS A 453 48.75 -15.96 -16.00
CA LYS A 453 48.63 -15.68 -17.44
C LYS A 453 47.19 -15.76 -17.92
N SER A 454 46.41 -16.72 -17.42
CA SER A 454 44.99 -16.84 -17.77
C SER A 454 44.18 -15.63 -17.30
N ILE A 455 44.45 -15.11 -16.10
CA ILE A 455 43.80 -13.92 -15.57
C ILE A 455 44.20 -12.68 -16.38
N GLU A 456 45.49 -12.48 -16.64
CA GLU A 456 46.00 -11.36 -17.44
C GLU A 456 45.40 -11.34 -18.85
N HIS A 457 45.37 -12.49 -19.51
CA HIS A 457 44.78 -12.62 -20.83
C HIS A 457 43.30 -12.22 -20.82
N ARG A 458 42.55 -12.68 -19.80
CA ARG A 458 41.13 -12.39 -19.66
C ARG A 458 40.86 -10.91 -19.37
N ASP A 459 41.65 -10.30 -18.49
CA ASP A 459 41.51 -8.87 -18.20
C ASP A 459 41.81 -8.04 -19.45
N TYR A 460 42.83 -8.42 -20.24
CA TYR A 460 43.09 -7.79 -21.54
C TYR A 460 41.89 -7.92 -22.50
N GLU A 461 41.27 -9.10 -22.61
CA GLU A 461 40.07 -9.29 -23.45
C GLU A 461 38.89 -8.44 -22.95
N ASP A 462 38.66 -8.38 -21.64
CA ASP A 462 37.56 -7.64 -21.04
C ASP A 462 37.76 -6.11 -21.15
N GLU A 463 38.99 -5.61 -21.08
CA GLU A 463 39.34 -4.19 -21.22
C GLU A 463 39.34 -3.73 -22.69
N ASN A 464 39.71 -4.60 -23.63
CA ASN A 464 39.85 -4.25 -25.05
C ASN A 464 38.67 -4.70 -25.93
N ARG A 465 37.58 -5.20 -25.35
CA ARG A 465 36.38 -5.55 -26.12
C ARG A 465 35.72 -4.33 -26.74
N GLU A 466 35.19 -4.47 -27.96
CA GLU A 466 34.51 -3.37 -28.68
C GLU A 466 33.22 -2.91 -27.98
N LEU A 467 32.51 -3.82 -27.32
CA LEU A 467 31.24 -3.54 -26.65
C LEU A 467 31.40 -3.56 -25.13
N ASP A 468 31.09 -2.41 -24.51
CA ASP A 468 31.04 -2.18 -23.06
C ASP A 468 32.31 -2.60 -22.31
N PRO A 469 33.52 -2.14 -22.66
CA PRO A 469 34.77 -2.62 -22.04
C PRO A 469 34.80 -2.45 -20.52
N LEU A 470 35.56 -3.32 -19.84
CA LEU A 470 35.85 -3.21 -18.41
C LEU A 470 36.56 -1.89 -18.16
N THR A 471 35.76 -0.91 -17.75
CA THR A 471 36.19 0.45 -17.52
C THR A 471 35.48 0.96 -16.27
N PRO A 472 36.20 1.56 -15.32
CA PRO A 472 35.56 2.18 -14.16
C PRO A 472 34.63 3.31 -14.61
N ALA A 473 33.44 3.40 -14.00
CA ALA A 473 32.58 4.57 -14.16
C ALA A 473 33.27 5.82 -13.62
N LYS A 474 32.98 6.99 -14.20
CA LYS A 474 33.66 8.25 -13.85
C LYS A 474 33.49 8.64 -12.37
N ASP A 475 32.37 8.25 -11.78
CA ASP A 475 31.99 8.48 -10.40
C ASP A 475 32.16 7.22 -9.52
N ALA A 476 32.85 6.19 -10.00
CA ALA A 476 33.11 4.98 -9.22
C ALA A 476 34.17 5.21 -8.13
N ILE A 477 33.90 4.69 -6.94
CA ILE A 477 34.85 4.65 -5.83
C ILE A 477 35.77 3.44 -6.01
N PHE A 478 37.07 3.68 -6.07
CA PHE A 478 38.07 2.62 -6.18
C PHE A 478 38.41 2.03 -4.82
N ILE A 479 38.36 0.71 -4.72
CA ILE A 479 38.80 -0.02 -3.53
C ILE A 479 39.77 -1.12 -3.94
N ASP A 480 41.02 -1.00 -3.50
CA ASP A 480 42.01 -2.06 -3.62
C ASP A 480 41.81 -3.08 -2.49
N THR A 481 41.55 -4.32 -2.87
CA THR A 481 41.26 -5.44 -1.96
C THR A 481 42.48 -6.30 -1.66
N THR A 482 43.68 -5.94 -2.14
CA THR A 482 44.88 -6.78 -2.05
C THR A 482 45.20 -7.19 -0.62
N GLU A 483 45.18 -6.25 0.34
CA GLU A 483 45.51 -6.49 1.75
C GLU A 483 44.32 -6.38 2.70
N MET A 484 43.09 -6.28 2.16
CA MET A 484 41.88 -6.10 2.96
C MET A 484 41.11 -7.41 3.12
N SER A 485 40.60 -7.65 4.32
CA SER A 485 39.61 -8.69 4.55
C SER A 485 38.26 -8.34 3.93
N ILE A 486 37.42 -9.36 3.68
CA ILE A 486 36.07 -9.18 3.14
C ILE A 486 35.23 -8.22 4.02
N ASN A 487 35.39 -8.27 5.34
CA ASN A 487 34.64 -7.42 6.26
C ASN A 487 35.07 -5.95 6.15
N GLU A 488 36.38 -5.69 6.11
CA GLU A 488 36.89 -4.31 5.97
C GLU A 488 36.43 -3.67 4.67
N VAL A 489 36.40 -4.43 3.57
CA VAL A 489 35.90 -3.92 2.29
C VAL A 489 34.41 -3.59 2.37
N VAL A 490 33.60 -4.46 2.98
CA VAL A 490 32.15 -4.22 3.13
C VAL A 490 31.86 -3.00 4.01
N GLU A 491 32.57 -2.85 5.13
CA GLU A 491 32.39 -1.66 6.00
C GLU A 491 32.80 -0.38 5.26
N LYS A 492 33.92 -0.40 4.53
CA LYS A 492 34.34 0.73 3.70
C LYS A 492 33.33 1.10 2.62
N ILE A 493 32.65 0.12 2.01
CA ILE A 493 31.56 0.40 1.06
C ILE A 493 30.38 1.05 1.79
N LYS A 494 30.01 0.55 2.99
CA LYS A 494 28.89 1.10 3.78
C LYS A 494 29.13 2.53 4.26
N GLU A 495 30.37 2.93 4.51
CA GLU A 495 30.72 4.32 4.86
C GLU A 495 30.39 5.33 3.73
N ASN A 496 30.15 4.84 2.51
CA ASN A 496 29.80 5.65 1.34
C ASN A 496 28.31 5.56 0.96
N LEU A 497 27.49 4.89 1.77
CA LEU A 497 26.01 4.89 1.68
C LEU A 497 25.43 5.97 2.59
#